data_AF-A0A9E0MHT8-F1
#
_entry.id   AF-A0A9E0MHT8-F1
#
_cell.length_a   1.000
_cell.length_b   1.000
_cell.length_c   1.000
_cell.angle_alpha   90.00
_cell.angle_beta   90.00
_cell.angle_gamma   90.00
#
_symmetry.space_group_name_H-M   'P 1'
#
loop_
_entity.id
_entity.type
_entity.pdbx_description
1 polymer ?
#
loop_
_entity_poly.entity_id
_entity_poly.type
_entity_poly.pdbx_seq_one_letter_code
_entity_poly.pdbx_strand_id
1 'polypeptide(L)'
;IYACLRFIEEWAHPLTIANFTLIGLASGLLLACALAALAGDTGMVAATGPSALAITLAAWMVRVMALRRNAGIRHKSTLQSATGIQSPNLVQKSMGMSAGAFNTREFFHGATQAAMQNARVGFQLLAFAVPALLMAWGISSHSAWPWVLAVLVQAPGLIAERWVFFAQARHPQNLYYQVVS
;
A
#
# COMPACT_ATOMS: atom_id res chain seq x y z
N ILE A 1 1.80 9.83 -11.22
CA ILE A 1 0.40 10.23 -10.91
C ILE A 1 0.24 10.54 -9.41
N TYR A 2 0.27 9.56 -8.50
CA TYR A 2 -0.03 9.80 -7.08
C TYR A 2 0.88 10.82 -6.38
N ALA A 3 2.19 10.78 -6.63
CA ALA A 3 3.12 11.73 -6.03
C ALA A 3 2.87 13.20 -6.45
N CYS A 4 2.12 13.43 -7.53
CA CYS A 4 1.77 14.77 -8.00
C CYS A 4 0.59 15.37 -7.20
N LEU A 5 -0.19 14.55 -6.49
CA LEU A 5 -1.34 14.99 -5.69
C LEU A 5 -0.89 15.52 -4.33
N ARG A 6 -0.32 16.73 -4.33
CA ARG A 6 0.34 17.35 -3.16
C ARG A 6 -0.55 17.49 -1.91
N PHE A 7 -1.87 17.53 -2.09
CA PHE A 7 -2.83 17.65 -1.00
C PHE A 7 -3.10 16.32 -0.28
N ILE A 8 -2.73 15.17 -0.88
CA ILE A 8 -2.73 13.86 -0.22
C ILE A 8 -1.31 13.59 0.24
N GLU A 9 -1.02 14.01 1.47
CA GLU A 9 0.33 14.01 2.02
C GLU A 9 0.92 12.59 2.10
N GLU A 10 0.09 11.56 2.30
CA GLU A 10 0.49 10.15 2.31
C GLU A 10 1.03 9.67 0.95
N TRP A 11 0.62 10.29 -0.15
CA TRP A 11 1.00 9.92 -1.51
C TRP A 11 2.10 10.81 -2.08
N ALA A 12 2.10 12.09 -1.71
CA ALA A 12 3.00 13.13 -2.22
C ALA A 12 4.43 13.02 -1.67
N HIS A 13 5.10 11.89 -1.90
CA HIS A 13 6.44 11.61 -1.42
C HIS A 13 7.22 10.71 -2.40
N PRO A 14 8.55 10.86 -2.56
CA PRO A 14 9.35 10.00 -3.45
C PRO A 14 9.25 8.49 -3.15
N LEU A 15 8.99 8.13 -1.89
CA LEU A 15 8.76 6.73 -1.49
C LEU A 15 7.57 6.11 -2.22
N THR A 16 6.57 6.88 -2.65
CA THR A 16 5.46 6.36 -3.46
C THR A 16 5.95 5.86 -4.81
N ILE A 17 6.84 6.61 -5.46
CA ILE A 17 7.42 6.23 -6.76
C ILE A 17 8.27 4.97 -6.57
N ALA A 18 9.19 4.99 -5.60
CA ALA A 18 10.06 3.87 -5.30
C ALA A 18 9.25 2.59 -4.95
N ASN A 19 8.21 2.71 -4.13
CA ASN A 19 7.36 1.58 -3.74
C ASN A 19 6.65 0.95 -4.94
N PHE A 20 6.06 1.76 -5.84
CA PHE A 20 5.39 1.22 -7.03
C PHE A 20 6.36 0.56 -7.99
N THR A 21 7.53 1.17 -8.23
CA THR A 21 8.56 0.60 -9.10
C THR A 21 9.08 -0.72 -8.54
N LEU A 22 9.46 -0.76 -7.26
CA LEU A 22 10.02 -1.96 -6.64
C LEU A 22 8.98 -3.08 -6.53
N ILE A 23 7.74 -2.78 -6.16
CA ILE A 23 6.66 -3.78 -6.13
C ILE A 23 6.41 -4.35 -7.53
N GLY A 24 6.35 -3.51 -8.57
CA GLY A 24 6.16 -3.96 -9.95
C GLY A 24 7.29 -4.87 -10.44
N LEU A 25 8.54 -4.48 -10.15
CA LEU A 25 9.72 -5.29 -10.47
C LEU A 25 9.73 -6.61 -9.68
N ALA A 26 9.44 -6.57 -8.38
CA ALA A 26 9.36 -7.76 -7.51
C ALA A 26 8.34 -8.76 -8.04
N SER A 27 7.10 -8.31 -8.31
CA SER A 27 6.04 -9.18 -8.80
C SER A 27 6.30 -9.69 -10.21
N GLY A 28 6.89 -8.87 -11.08
CA GLY A 28 7.24 -9.26 -12.44
C GLY A 28 8.34 -10.32 -12.46
N LEU A 29 9.40 -10.14 -11.67
CA LEU A 29 10.48 -11.11 -11.56
C LEU A 29 10.02 -12.42 -10.92
N LEU A 30 9.19 -12.35 -9.87
CA LEU A 30 8.62 -13.55 -9.26
C LEU A 30 7.78 -14.34 -10.26
N LEU A 31 6.91 -13.66 -11.01
CA LEU A 31 6.11 -14.29 -12.06
C LEU A 31 7.00 -14.90 -13.16
N ALA A 32 8.04 -14.19 -13.59
CA ALA A 32 8.99 -14.70 -14.57
C ALA A 32 9.71 -15.97 -14.08
N CYS A 33 10.13 -16.00 -12.80
CA CYS A 33 10.74 -17.18 -12.19
C CYS A 33 9.74 -18.35 -12.13
N ALA A 34 8.48 -18.11 -11.78
CA ALA A 34 7.45 -19.14 -11.76
C ALA A 34 7.18 -19.74 -13.15
N LEU A 35 7.10 -18.90 -14.18
CA LEU A 35 6.92 -19.35 -15.57
C LEU A 35 8.14 -20.13 -16.07
N ALA A 36 9.35 -19.65 -15.80
CA ALA A 36 10.59 -20.36 -16.16
C ALA A 36 10.68 -21.71 -15.44
N ALA A 37 10.32 -21.76 -14.16
CA ALA A 37 10.31 -23.01 -13.39
C ALA A 37 9.29 -24.02 -13.93
N LEU A 38 8.10 -23.57 -14.35
CA LEU A 38 7.10 -24.41 -15.01
C LEU A 38 7.54 -24.90 -16.39
N ALA A 39 8.31 -24.08 -17.12
CA ALA A 39 8.90 -24.44 -18.40
C ALA A 39 10.13 -25.37 -18.25
N GLY A 40 10.60 -25.63 -17.04
CA GLY A 40 11.80 -26.43 -16.77
C GLY A 40 13.12 -25.69 -17.01
N ASP A 41 13.09 -24.37 -17.24
CA ASP A 41 14.30 -23.54 -17.43
C ASP A 41 14.94 -23.18 -16.07
N THR A 42 15.67 -24.15 -15.53
CA THR A 42 16.38 -24.00 -14.26
C THR A 42 17.50 -22.96 -14.32
N GLY A 43 18.08 -22.71 -15.50
CA GLY A 43 19.14 -21.71 -15.69
C GLY A 43 18.61 -20.29 -15.49
N MET A 44 17.46 -19.97 -16.10
CA MET A 44 16.81 -18.67 -15.91
C MET A 44 16.38 -18.46 -14.46
N VAL A 45 15.81 -19.48 -13.80
CA VAL A 45 15.42 -19.40 -12.38
C VAL A 45 16.64 -19.15 -11.48
N ALA A 46 17.75 -19.86 -11.72
CA ALA A 46 18.98 -19.67 -10.95
C ALA A 46 19.57 -18.25 -11.15
N ALA A 47 19.52 -17.72 -12.36
CA ALA A 47 20.04 -16.39 -12.68
C ALA A 47 19.17 -15.24 -12.11
N THR A 48 17.85 -15.41 -12.11
CA THR A 48 16.89 -14.33 -11.77
C THR A 48 16.30 -14.44 -10.37
N GLY A 49 16.26 -15.65 -9.80
CA GLY A 49 15.66 -15.92 -8.49
C GLY A 49 16.25 -15.10 -7.33
N PRO A 50 17.59 -15.03 -7.17
CA PRO A 50 18.22 -14.19 -6.15
C PRO A 50 17.86 -12.71 -6.29
N SER A 51 17.78 -12.21 -7.53
CA SER A 51 17.37 -10.83 -7.82
C SER A 51 15.90 -10.59 -7.50
N ALA A 52 15.02 -11.55 -7.79
CA ALA A 52 13.60 -11.50 -7.43
C ALA A 52 13.41 -11.40 -5.91
N LEU A 53 14.15 -12.21 -5.15
CA LEU A 53 14.16 -12.17 -3.70
C LEU A 53 14.69 -10.83 -3.17
N ALA A 54 15.84 -10.37 -3.65
CA ALA A 54 16.45 -9.11 -3.23
C ALA A 54 15.55 -7.90 -3.49
N ILE A 55 14.94 -7.83 -4.69
CA ILE A 55 14.01 -6.74 -5.04
C ILE A 55 12.73 -6.82 -4.21
N THR A 56 12.23 -8.02 -3.89
CA THR A 56 11.06 -8.18 -3.01
C THR A 56 11.35 -7.69 -1.59
N LEU A 57 12.54 -7.98 -1.05
CA LEU A 57 12.97 -7.47 0.26
C LEU A 57 13.16 -5.94 0.25
N ALA A 58 13.74 -5.40 -0.82
CA ALA A 58 13.86 -3.95 -1.01
C ALA A 58 12.49 -3.27 -1.10
N ALA A 59 11.55 -3.85 -1.86
CA ALA A 59 10.16 -3.39 -1.93
C ALA A 59 9.50 -3.39 -0.56
N TRP A 60 9.68 -4.46 0.22
CA TRP A 60 9.14 -4.57 1.57
C TRP A 60 9.70 -3.49 2.50
N MET A 61 11.02 -3.27 2.47
CA MET A 61 11.69 -2.23 3.25
C MET A 61 11.15 -0.84 2.91
N VAL A 62 11.05 -0.50 1.63
CA VAL A 62 10.52 0.79 1.18
C VAL A 62 9.06 0.95 1.59
N ARG A 63 8.26 -0.12 1.54
CA ARG A 63 6.87 -0.10 2.01
C ARG A 63 6.78 0.16 3.51
N VAL A 64 7.60 -0.51 4.33
CA VAL A 64 7.66 -0.29 5.78
C VAL A 64 8.09 1.15 6.10
N MET A 65 9.09 1.69 5.39
CA MET A 65 9.50 3.09 5.53
C MET A 65 8.35 4.06 5.20
N ALA A 66 7.59 3.79 4.14
CA ALA A 66 6.43 4.61 3.79
C ALA A 66 5.34 4.57 4.87
N LEU A 67 5.04 3.39 5.44
CA LEU A 67 4.09 3.26 6.55
C LEU A 67 4.55 4.02 7.81
N ARG A 68 5.83 3.89 8.18
CA ARG A 68 6.40 4.59 9.34
C ARG A 68 6.35 6.11 9.15
N ARG A 69 6.72 6.59 7.96
CA ARG A 69 6.61 8.01 7.61
C ARG A 69 5.17 8.47 7.68
N ASN A 70 4.23 7.71 7.13
CA ASN A 70 2.81 8.08 7.12
C ASN A 70 2.21 8.14 8.52
N ALA A 71 2.64 7.28 9.44
CA ALA A 71 2.24 7.33 10.84
C ALA A 71 2.71 8.62 11.57
N GLY A 72 3.78 9.25 11.09
CA GLY A 72 4.33 10.49 11.65
C GLY A 72 3.89 11.79 10.96
N ILE A 73 3.02 11.73 9.94
CA ILE A 73 2.56 12.93 9.23
C ILE A 73 1.74 13.79 10.19
N ARG A 74 2.09 15.08 10.25
CA ARG A 74 1.26 16.13 10.81
C ARG A 74 0.62 16.89 9.66
N HIS A 75 -0.68 16.67 9.44
CA HIS A 75 -1.40 17.25 8.31
C HIS A 75 -1.38 18.78 8.37
N LYS A 76 -1.09 19.42 7.24
CA LYS A 76 -1.00 20.88 7.12
C LYS A 76 -2.38 21.54 7.13
N SER A 77 -3.36 20.89 6.50
CA SER A 77 -4.73 21.39 6.43
C SER A 77 -5.46 21.16 7.75
N THR A 78 -5.99 22.24 8.32
CA THR A 78 -6.83 22.30 9.51
C THR A 78 -8.11 23.09 9.22
N LEU A 79 -9.11 23.02 10.11
CA LEU A 79 -10.31 23.87 10.00
C LEU A 79 -9.94 25.35 9.95
N GLN A 80 -8.95 25.77 10.74
CA GLN A 80 -8.44 27.14 10.78
C GLN A 80 -7.84 27.56 9.45
N SER A 81 -6.91 26.76 8.88
CA SER A 81 -6.32 27.09 7.58
C SER A 81 -7.34 27.06 6.43
N ALA A 82 -8.40 26.24 6.56
CA ALA A 82 -9.45 26.13 5.55
C ALA A 82 -10.45 27.31 5.60
N THR A 83 -10.68 27.89 6.78
CA THR A 83 -11.67 28.97 7.00
C THR A 83 -11.04 30.36 7.20
N GLY A 84 -9.74 30.43 7.46
CA GLY A 84 -9.03 31.66 7.85
C GLY A 84 -9.28 32.12 9.30
N ILE A 85 -10.07 31.38 10.08
CA ILE A 85 -10.45 31.77 11.45
C ILE A 85 -9.28 31.52 12.41
N GLN A 86 -8.81 32.58 13.06
CA GLN A 86 -7.72 32.54 14.04
C GLN A 86 -8.26 32.36 15.48
N SER A 87 -9.03 31.29 15.70
CA SER A 87 -9.50 30.89 17.04
C SER A 87 -8.76 29.62 17.49
N PRO A 88 -8.27 29.57 18.75
CA PRO A 88 -7.67 28.35 19.30
C PRO A 88 -8.68 27.21 19.38
N ASN A 89 -9.95 27.52 19.63
CA ASN A 89 -11.04 26.56 19.69
C ASN A 89 -12.00 26.80 18.51
N LEU A 90 -11.79 26.04 17.43
CA LEU A 90 -12.66 26.05 16.25
C LEU A 90 -13.25 24.65 16.06
N VAL A 91 -14.56 24.55 16.16
CA VAL A 91 -15.30 23.29 15.99
C VAL A 91 -16.35 23.49 14.91
N GLN A 92 -16.36 22.62 13.91
CA GLN A 92 -17.42 22.60 12.91
C GLN A 92 -18.68 21.97 13.52
N LYS A 93 -19.76 22.76 13.60
CA LYS A 93 -21.06 22.28 14.11
C LYS A 93 -21.95 21.68 13.03
N SER A 94 -21.83 22.17 11.80
CA SER A 94 -22.61 21.73 10.65
C SER A 94 -21.82 21.93 9.37
N MET A 95 -22.14 21.13 8.35
CA MET A 95 -21.64 21.30 6.98
C MET A 95 -22.49 22.26 6.15
N GLY A 96 -23.58 22.79 6.72
CA GLY A 96 -24.52 23.66 6.00
C GLY A 96 -25.51 22.93 5.10
N MET A 97 -25.64 21.61 5.25
CA MET A 97 -26.58 20.77 4.51
C MET A 97 -27.29 19.80 5.45
N SER A 98 -28.59 19.57 5.21
CA SER A 98 -29.43 18.69 6.06
C SER A 98 -29.46 17.23 5.60
N ALA A 99 -28.95 16.94 4.40
CA ALA A 99 -28.88 15.59 3.83
C ALA A 99 -27.43 15.26 3.43
N GLY A 100 -27.11 13.96 3.34
CA GLY A 100 -25.82 13.50 2.84
C GLY A 100 -25.59 13.94 1.39
N ALA A 101 -24.34 14.23 1.05
CA ALA A 101 -23.90 14.57 -0.30
C ALA A 101 -22.89 13.56 -0.83
N PHE A 102 -22.54 13.68 -2.11
CA PHE A 102 -21.50 12.87 -2.75
C PHE A 102 -20.19 12.83 -1.92
N ASN A 103 -19.75 13.99 -1.42
CA ASN A 103 -18.52 14.12 -0.62
C ASN A 103 -18.51 13.34 0.69
N THR A 104 -19.69 13.10 1.28
CA THR A 104 -19.84 12.34 2.54
C THR A 104 -19.86 10.82 2.33
N ARG A 105 -19.95 10.36 1.08
CA ARG A 105 -20.00 8.94 0.73
C ARG A 105 -18.72 8.49 0.03
N GLU A 106 -18.32 9.20 -1.02
CA GLU A 106 -17.31 8.71 -1.95
C GLU A 106 -15.87 8.76 -1.40
N PHE A 107 -15.61 9.66 -0.45
CA PHE A 107 -14.26 9.90 0.08
C PHE A 107 -14.01 9.18 1.41
N PHE A 108 -14.84 8.17 1.71
CA PHE A 108 -14.75 7.32 2.88
C PHE A 108 -14.71 5.85 2.47
N HIS A 109 -13.75 5.10 3.01
CA HIS A 109 -13.58 3.68 2.68
C HIS A 109 -14.51 2.75 3.48
N GLY A 110 -15.25 3.25 4.47
CA GLY A 110 -16.21 2.48 5.29
C GLY A 110 -15.61 1.39 6.21
N ALA A 111 -14.35 0.99 6.00
CA ALA A 111 -13.69 -0.02 6.81
C ALA A 111 -13.47 0.38 8.28
N THR A 112 -13.65 -0.56 9.19
CA THR A 112 -13.36 -0.40 10.62
C THR A 112 -11.86 -0.26 10.87
N GLN A 113 -11.49 0.31 12.02
CA GLN A 113 -10.07 0.40 12.43
C GLN A 113 -9.40 -0.98 12.51
N ALA A 114 -10.13 -2.00 12.99
CA ALA A 114 -9.65 -3.37 13.02
C ALA A 114 -9.40 -3.92 11.62
N ALA A 115 -10.31 -3.71 10.66
CA ALA A 115 -10.12 -4.13 9.27
C ALA A 115 -8.89 -3.45 8.64
N MET A 116 -8.68 -2.16 8.90
CA MET A 116 -7.49 -1.43 8.44
C MET A 116 -6.19 -2.00 9.03
N GLN A 117 -6.16 -2.29 10.33
CA GLN A 117 -5.00 -2.89 10.99
C GLN A 117 -4.71 -4.30 10.47
N ASN A 118 -5.74 -5.13 10.35
CA ASN A 118 -5.62 -6.48 9.84
C ASN A 118 -5.15 -6.50 8.38
N ALA A 119 -5.66 -5.59 7.54
CA ALA A 119 -5.19 -5.46 6.17
C ALA A 119 -3.71 -5.05 6.10
N ARG A 120 -3.25 -4.16 6.99
CA ARG A 120 -1.82 -3.77 7.08
C ARG A 120 -0.90 -4.92 7.43
N VAL A 121 -1.31 -5.78 8.37
CA VAL A 121 -0.54 -6.97 8.73
C VAL A 121 -0.63 -8.00 7.61
N GLY A 122 -1.83 -8.25 7.11
CA GLY A 122 -2.11 -9.22 6.05
C GLY A 122 -1.30 -8.98 4.79
N PHE A 123 -1.25 -7.74 4.27
CA PHE A 123 -0.46 -7.48 3.07
C PHE A 123 1.05 -7.64 3.32
N GLN A 124 1.55 -7.30 4.52
CA GLN A 124 2.99 -7.47 4.81
C GLN A 124 3.38 -8.95 4.79
N LEU A 125 2.51 -9.80 5.33
CA LEU A 125 2.72 -11.24 5.30
C LEU A 125 2.56 -11.81 3.90
N LEU A 126 1.45 -11.52 3.23
CA LEU A 126 1.07 -12.15 1.96
C LEU A 126 1.82 -11.57 0.75
N ALA A 127 2.13 -10.27 0.72
CA ALA A 127 2.82 -9.67 -0.43
C ALA A 127 4.35 -9.81 -0.37
N PHE A 128 4.91 -9.96 0.84
CA PHE A 128 6.35 -9.89 1.06
C PHE A 128 6.90 -11.07 1.87
N ALA A 129 6.50 -11.23 3.13
CA ALA A 129 7.17 -12.18 4.02
C ALA A 129 7.04 -13.64 3.55
N VAL A 130 5.81 -14.10 3.28
CA VAL A 130 5.56 -15.47 2.81
C VAL A 130 6.13 -15.70 1.41
N PRO A 131 5.91 -14.81 0.41
CA PRO A 131 6.58 -14.95 -0.88
C PRO A 131 8.10 -14.98 -0.79
N ALA A 132 8.73 -14.16 0.07
CA ALA A 132 10.18 -14.16 0.26
C ALA A 132 10.69 -15.50 0.81
N LEU A 133 9.99 -16.09 1.79
CA LEU A 133 10.31 -17.41 2.31
C LEU A 133 10.14 -18.51 1.25
N LEU A 134 9.07 -18.44 0.45
CA LEU A 134 8.82 -19.38 -0.63
C LEU A 134 9.87 -19.26 -1.76
N MET A 135 10.31 -18.04 -2.10
CA MET A 135 11.40 -17.83 -3.04
C MET A 135 12.73 -18.38 -2.50
N ALA A 136 13.06 -18.11 -1.23
CA ALA A 136 14.25 -18.68 -0.60
C ALA A 136 14.22 -20.22 -0.61
N TRP A 137 13.06 -20.80 -0.33
CA TRP A 137 12.85 -22.23 -0.45
C TRP A 137 13.06 -22.71 -1.89
N GLY A 138 12.44 -22.07 -2.88
CA GLY A 138 12.59 -22.40 -4.31
C GLY A 138 14.04 -22.34 -4.80
N ILE A 139 14.82 -21.36 -4.32
CA ILE A 139 16.26 -21.25 -4.61
C ILE A 139 17.02 -22.43 -4.01
N SER A 140 16.75 -22.79 -2.76
CA SER A 140 17.46 -23.89 -2.08
C SER A 140 17.08 -25.28 -2.62
N SER A 141 15.80 -25.51 -2.89
CA SER A 141 15.26 -26.83 -3.22
C SER A 141 15.27 -27.14 -4.71
N HIS A 142 15.54 -26.12 -5.56
CA HIS A 142 15.52 -26.24 -7.03
C HIS A 142 14.17 -26.79 -7.55
N SER A 143 13.09 -26.58 -6.79
CA SER A 143 11.75 -27.05 -7.12
C SER A 143 10.95 -25.92 -7.78
N ALA A 144 10.05 -26.27 -8.70
CA ALA A 144 9.17 -25.31 -9.33
C ALA A 144 8.00 -24.87 -8.44
N TRP A 145 7.53 -25.75 -7.55
CA TRP A 145 6.33 -25.50 -6.74
C TRP A 145 6.41 -24.27 -5.82
N PRO A 146 7.53 -23.98 -5.13
CA PRO A 146 7.63 -22.79 -4.28
C PRO A 146 7.42 -21.48 -5.04
N TRP A 147 7.88 -21.39 -6.29
CA TRP A 147 7.69 -20.20 -7.14
C TRP A 147 6.23 -19.99 -7.52
N VAL A 148 5.53 -21.06 -7.88
CA VAL A 148 4.09 -21.01 -8.21
C VAL A 148 3.28 -20.60 -6.99
N LEU A 149 3.55 -21.22 -5.83
CA LEU A 149 2.90 -20.87 -4.57
C LEU A 149 3.17 -19.42 -4.16
N ALA A 150 4.40 -18.94 -4.37
CA ALA A 150 4.76 -17.57 -4.07
C ALA A 150 3.93 -16.56 -4.90
N VAL A 151 3.71 -16.83 -6.19
CA VAL A 151 2.83 -15.99 -7.04
C VAL A 151 1.38 -16.01 -6.51
N LEU A 152 0.84 -17.19 -6.22
CA LEU A 152 -0.54 -17.34 -5.74
C LEU A 152 -0.78 -16.64 -4.40
N VAL A 153 0.22 -16.65 -3.51
CA VAL A 153 0.15 -15.96 -2.21
C VAL A 153 0.38 -14.46 -2.37
N GLN A 154 1.31 -14.05 -3.25
CA GLN A 154 1.65 -12.64 -3.45
C GLN A 154 0.49 -11.84 -4.04
N ALA A 155 -0.24 -12.41 -5.02
CA ALA A 155 -1.32 -11.71 -5.71
C ALA A 155 -2.39 -11.09 -4.79
N PRO A 156 -3.05 -11.82 -3.86
CA PRO A 156 -3.99 -11.22 -2.91
C PRO A 156 -3.31 -10.24 -1.94
N GLY A 157 -2.05 -10.50 -1.57
CA GLY A 157 -1.25 -9.58 -0.77
C GLY A 157 -1.06 -8.22 -1.45
N LEU A 158 -0.76 -8.21 -2.75
CA LEU A 158 -0.61 -6.98 -3.53
C LEU A 158 -1.93 -6.22 -3.66
N ILE A 159 -3.05 -6.92 -3.87
CA ILE A 159 -4.38 -6.29 -3.89
C ILE A 159 -4.66 -5.62 -2.54
N ALA A 160 -4.41 -6.31 -1.43
CA ALA A 160 -4.57 -5.76 -0.10
C ALA A 160 -3.64 -4.56 0.14
N GLU A 161 -2.39 -4.61 -0.32
CA GLU A 161 -1.45 -3.50 -0.19
C GLU A 161 -1.95 -2.26 -0.96
N ARG A 162 -2.46 -2.45 -2.19
CA ARG A 162 -3.03 -1.36 -3.02
C ARG A 162 -4.26 -0.78 -2.35
N TRP A 163 -5.15 -1.62 -1.85
CA TRP A 163 -6.32 -1.17 -1.10
C TRP A 163 -5.93 -0.34 0.13
N VAL A 164 -4.97 -0.81 0.94
CA VAL A 164 -4.47 -0.04 2.09
C VAL A 164 -3.83 1.28 1.67
N PHE A 165 -3.07 1.30 0.56
CA PHE A 165 -2.46 2.53 0.05
C PHE A 165 -3.51 3.63 -0.23
N PHE A 166 -4.67 3.24 -0.77
CA PHE A 166 -5.77 4.18 -1.00
C PHE A 166 -6.55 4.49 0.28
N ALA A 167 -6.92 3.46 1.04
CA ALA A 167 -7.79 3.61 2.21
C ALA A 167 -7.10 4.38 3.35
N GLN A 168 -5.77 4.32 3.49
CA GLN A 168 -5.07 5.04 4.56
C GLN A 168 -4.90 6.54 4.31
N ALA A 169 -5.15 7.01 3.08
CA ALA A 169 -4.97 8.40 2.70
C ALA A 169 -6.03 9.29 3.36
N ARG A 170 -5.61 10.44 3.91
CA ARG A 170 -6.55 11.42 4.46
C ARG A 170 -6.82 12.52 3.45
N HIS A 171 -8.06 12.58 2.96
CA HIS A 171 -8.46 13.64 2.06
C HIS A 171 -8.76 14.93 2.84
N PRO A 172 -8.14 16.09 2.52
CA PRO A 172 -8.38 17.34 3.25
C PRO A 172 -9.85 17.77 3.28
N GLN A 173 -10.64 17.40 2.27
CA GLN A 173 -12.07 17.68 2.27
C GLN A 173 -12.79 17.06 3.46
N ASN A 174 -12.32 15.92 3.99
CA ASN A 174 -12.98 15.21 5.09
C ASN A 174 -12.88 16.00 6.41
N LEU A 175 -12.06 17.07 6.45
CA LEU A 175 -12.09 18.05 7.53
C LEU A 175 -13.41 18.81 7.56
N TYR A 176 -13.92 19.18 6.38
CA TYR A 176 -15.19 19.90 6.22
C TYR A 176 -16.38 18.94 6.08
N TYR A 177 -16.24 17.89 5.25
CA TYR A 177 -17.30 16.92 4.99
C TYR A 177 -17.23 15.74 5.96
N GLN A 178 -17.61 15.97 7.21
CA GLN A 178 -17.66 14.93 8.24
C GLN A 178 -19.01 14.20 8.17
N VAL A 179 -19.04 12.89 8.41
CA VAL A 179 -20.32 12.20 8.56
C VAL A 179 -21.00 12.78 9.81
N VAL A 180 -22.15 13.44 9.64
CA VAL A 180 -23.02 13.76 10.79
C VAL A 180 -23.58 12.43 11.26
N SER A 181 -23.12 11.96 12.41
CA SER A 181 -23.72 10.83 13.12
C SER A 181 -25.01 11.25 13.78
#